data_AF-A0A3B8VY66-F1
#
_entry.id   AF-A0A3B8VY66-F1
#
_cell.length_a   1.000
_cell.length_b   1.000
_cell.length_c   1.000
_cell.angle_alpha   90.00
_cell.angle_beta   90.00
_cell.angle_gamma   90.00
#
_symmetry.space_group_name_H-M   'P 1'
#
loop_
_entity.id
_entity.type
_entity.pdbx_description
1 polymer ?
#
loop_
_entity_poly.entity_id
_entity_poly.type
_entity_poly.pdbx_seq_one_letter_code
_entity_poly.pdbx_strand_id
1 'polypeptide(L)'
;MISNRFITSTFQRISNAADRQFGGIVRRIGEIFVIRLAIRTAKEISDDDVSHMAAGVAYYALFSLFPLLLGLIAILSFFLESGEIQSQVIELTGGFLPGSELLVQDNIDAAVGVRGALGLFSVIGMLWAGSAVFGALNRSINRAWDIQTDRPLYKGKPR
;
A
#
# COMPACT_ATOMS: atom_id res chain seq x y z
N MET A 1 59.96 32.16 11.02
CA MET A 1 58.94 32.49 10.00
C MET A 1 58.93 31.36 8.96
N ILE A 2 58.26 30.24 9.27
CA ILE A 2 58.24 29.06 8.38
C ILE A 2 57.19 29.31 7.29
N SER A 3 57.64 29.29 6.04
CA SER A 3 56.91 29.74 4.86
C SER A 3 55.63 28.92 4.59
N ASN A 4 54.50 29.63 4.48
CA ASN A 4 53.18 29.09 4.17
C ASN A 4 53.16 28.25 2.87
N ARG A 5 54.10 28.48 1.94
CA ARG A 5 54.19 27.76 0.66
C ARG A 5 54.60 26.29 0.81
N PHE A 6 55.34 25.95 1.86
CA PHE A 6 55.80 24.56 2.05
C PHE A 6 54.62 23.66 2.41
N ILE A 7 53.77 24.11 3.33
CA ILE A 7 52.56 23.40 3.77
C ILE A 7 51.60 23.21 2.59
N THR A 8 51.38 24.24 1.77
CA THR A 8 50.48 24.13 0.61
C THR A 8 50.98 23.12 -0.41
N SER A 9 52.28 23.13 -0.74
CA SER A 9 52.83 22.21 -1.73
C SER A 9 52.82 20.75 -1.28
N THR A 10 53.06 20.47 0.02
CA THR A 10 52.97 19.11 0.57
C THR A 10 51.52 18.64 0.62
N PHE A 11 50.59 19.51 1.03
CA PHE A 11 49.15 19.19 1.01
C PHE A 11 48.64 18.91 -0.40
N GLN A 12 49.04 19.72 -1.39
CA GLN A 12 48.69 19.50 -2.80
C GLN A 12 49.22 18.16 -3.31
N ARG A 13 50.44 17.77 -2.90
CA ARG A 13 51.05 16.50 -3.30
C ARG A 13 50.34 15.30 -2.67
N ILE A 14 49.92 15.42 -1.41
CA ILE A 14 49.18 14.38 -0.70
C ILE A 14 47.76 14.24 -1.28
N SER A 15 47.04 15.35 -1.53
CA SER A 15 45.71 15.28 -2.15
C SER A 15 45.79 14.69 -3.57
N ASN A 16 46.75 15.12 -4.38
CA ASN A 16 46.95 14.58 -5.73
C ASN A 16 47.43 13.11 -5.74
N ALA A 17 48.05 12.64 -4.66
CA ALA A 17 48.42 11.24 -4.49
C ALA A 17 47.22 10.41 -4.03
N ALA A 18 46.42 10.94 -3.09
CA ALA A 18 45.17 10.34 -2.63
C ALA A 18 44.15 10.22 -3.78
N ASP A 19 43.94 11.26 -4.58
CA ASP A 19 43.01 11.22 -5.72
C ASP A 19 43.46 10.23 -6.81
N ARG A 20 44.77 10.05 -7.02
CA ARG A 20 45.29 9.06 -7.96
C ARG A 20 45.16 7.62 -7.44
N GLN A 21 45.31 7.43 -6.13
CA GLN A 21 45.22 6.11 -5.48
C GLN A 21 43.77 5.67 -5.24
N PHE A 22 42.91 6.59 -4.81
CA PHE A 22 41.51 6.33 -4.47
C PHE A 22 40.52 6.68 -5.58
N GLY A 23 40.86 7.55 -6.54
CA GLY A 23 39.97 7.94 -7.63
C GLY A 23 39.59 6.77 -8.55
N GLY A 24 40.50 5.81 -8.75
CA GLY A 24 40.21 4.56 -9.45
C GLY A 24 39.25 3.63 -8.68
N ILE A 25 39.35 3.63 -7.34
CA ILE A 25 38.47 2.85 -6.45
C ILE A 25 37.07 3.48 -6.40
N VAL A 26 36.97 4.80 -6.27
CA VAL A 26 35.70 5.55 -6.31
C VAL A 26 34.99 5.35 -7.66
N ARG A 27 35.75 5.39 -8.77
CA ARG A 27 35.21 5.15 -10.11
C ARG A 27 34.77 3.69 -10.31
N ARG A 28 35.51 2.70 -9.78
CA ARG A 28 35.12 1.28 -9.77
C ARG A 28 33.94 0.96 -8.85
N ILE A 29 33.83 1.60 -7.69
CA ILE A 29 32.68 1.48 -6.78
C ILE A 29 31.43 2.08 -7.45
N GLY A 30 31.58 3.20 -8.15
CA GLY A 30 30.52 3.74 -8.99
C GLY A 30 30.11 2.80 -10.13
N GLU A 31 31.02 2.01 -10.69
CA GLU A 31 30.76 0.98 -11.72
C GLU A 31 30.08 -0.28 -11.18
N ILE A 32 29.98 -0.47 -9.86
CA ILE A 32 29.14 -1.53 -9.30
C ILE A 32 27.69 -1.12 -9.55
N PHE A 33 27.13 -1.68 -10.62
CA PHE A 33 25.74 -1.51 -11.07
C PHE A 33 24.74 -1.42 -9.90
N VAL A 34 24.92 -2.26 -8.88
CA VAL A 34 24.08 -2.32 -7.68
C VAL A 34 24.12 -1.03 -6.84
N ILE A 35 25.29 -0.43 -6.61
CA ILE A 35 25.41 0.80 -5.81
C ILE A 35 24.79 1.97 -6.55
N ARG A 36 25.02 2.06 -7.86
CA ARG A 36 24.45 3.12 -8.70
C ARG A 36 22.92 3.00 -8.78
N LEU A 37 22.40 1.77 -8.89
CA LEU A 37 20.96 1.49 -8.82
C LEU A 37 20.39 1.88 -7.46
N ALA A 38 21.02 1.48 -6.36
CA ALA A 38 20.56 1.79 -5.01
C ALA A 38 20.50 3.30 -4.74
N ILE A 39 21.53 4.06 -5.14
CA ILE A 39 21.54 5.52 -4.99
C ILE A 39 20.46 6.16 -5.87
N ARG A 40 20.30 5.70 -7.12
CA ARG A 40 19.26 6.22 -8.02
C ARG A 40 17.87 5.96 -7.45
N THR A 41 17.59 4.75 -6.97
CA THR A 41 16.31 4.40 -6.34
C THR A 41 16.06 5.19 -5.06
N ALA A 42 17.08 5.37 -4.20
CA ALA A 42 16.93 6.17 -2.99
C ALA A 42 16.62 7.64 -3.30
N LYS A 43 17.24 8.18 -4.36
CA LYS A 43 16.93 9.53 -4.84
C LYS A 43 15.50 9.61 -5.39
N GLU A 44 15.09 8.67 -6.23
CA GLU A 44 13.73 8.63 -6.77
C GLU A 44 12.67 8.52 -5.67
N ILE A 45 12.89 7.66 -4.66
CA ILE A 45 11.99 7.52 -3.51
C ILE A 45 11.79 8.84 -2.77
N SER A 46 12.85 9.66 -2.70
CA SER A 46 12.80 10.99 -2.09
C SER A 46 12.15 12.02 -3.01
N ASP A 47 12.49 12.02 -4.30
CA ASP A 47 11.99 12.99 -5.29
C ASP A 47 10.47 12.78 -5.56
N ASP A 48 9.98 11.54 -5.43
CA ASP A 48 8.57 11.17 -5.64
C ASP A 48 7.70 11.18 -4.38
N ASP A 49 8.22 11.61 -3.23
CA ASP A 49 7.48 11.60 -1.95
C ASP A 49 6.82 10.23 -1.65
N VAL A 50 7.47 9.14 -2.07
CA VAL A 50 6.91 7.78 -2.03
C VAL A 50 6.45 7.40 -0.63
N SER A 51 7.15 7.88 0.41
CA SER A 51 6.78 7.66 1.81
C SER A 51 5.43 8.28 2.17
N HIS A 52 5.16 9.51 1.71
CA HIS A 52 3.88 10.18 1.95
C HIS A 52 2.74 9.45 1.22
N MET A 53 3.01 8.99 0.01
CA MET A 53 2.05 8.27 -0.82
C MET A 53 1.73 6.89 -0.26
N ALA A 54 2.75 6.16 0.20
CA ALA A 54 2.60 4.90 0.91
C ALA A 54 1.78 5.07 2.19
N ALA A 55 2.03 6.13 2.97
CA ALA A 55 1.24 6.45 4.15
C ALA A 55 -0.23 6.74 3.78
N GLY A 56 -0.48 7.47 2.69
CA GLY A 56 -1.81 7.71 2.16
C GLY A 56 -2.54 6.42 1.76
N VAL A 57 -1.88 5.53 1.01
CA VAL A 57 -2.45 4.23 0.63
C VAL A 57 -2.78 3.39 1.85
N ALA A 58 -1.87 3.31 2.84
CA ALA A 58 -2.11 2.58 4.08
C ALA A 58 -3.29 3.14 4.86
N TYR A 59 -3.39 4.47 4.97
CA TYR A 59 -4.51 5.15 5.63
C TYR A 59 -5.85 4.83 4.94
N TYR A 60 -5.92 4.98 3.61
CA TYR A 60 -7.14 4.67 2.87
C TYR A 60 -7.48 3.18 2.94
N ALA A 61 -6.50 2.28 2.89
CA ALA A 61 -6.72 0.85 3.04
C ALA A 61 -7.35 0.52 4.40
N LEU A 62 -6.75 1.01 5.49
CA LEU A 62 -7.26 0.78 6.84
C LEU A 62 -8.67 1.35 7.03
N PHE A 63 -8.92 2.57 6.54
CA PHE A 63 -10.24 3.20 6.60
C PHE A 63 -11.29 2.41 5.79
N SER A 64 -10.89 1.82 4.66
CA SER A 64 -11.80 1.06 3.79
C SER A 64 -12.18 -0.32 4.34
N LEU A 65 -11.41 -0.86 5.29
CA LEU A 65 -11.70 -2.19 5.86
C LEU A 65 -13.08 -2.25 6.51
N PHE A 66 -13.46 -1.22 7.27
CA PHE A 66 -14.74 -1.21 7.97
C PHE A 66 -15.94 -1.25 7.01
N PRO A 67 -16.08 -0.32 6.04
CA PRO A 67 -17.16 -0.40 5.07
C PRO A 67 -17.14 -1.68 4.25
N LEU A 68 -15.95 -2.21 3.92
CA LEU A 68 -15.83 -3.45 3.16
C LEU A 68 -16.34 -4.67 3.93
N LEU A 69 -16.01 -4.79 5.21
CA LEU A 69 -16.53 -5.84 6.07
C LEU A 69 -18.05 -5.73 6.25
N LEU A 70 -18.56 -4.51 6.47
CA LEU A 70 -20.01 -4.29 6.60
C LEU A 70 -20.75 -4.61 5.30
N GLY A 71 -20.23 -4.18 4.15
CA GLY A 71 -20.80 -4.52 2.86
C GLY A 71 -20.76 -6.03 2.58
N LEU A 72 -19.68 -6.71 2.95
CA LEU A 72 -19.57 -8.16 2.84
C LEU A 72 -20.61 -8.88 3.71
N ILE A 73 -20.75 -8.49 4.98
CA ILE A 73 -21.77 -9.05 5.88
C ILE A 73 -23.17 -8.78 5.33
N ALA A 74 -23.43 -7.56 4.84
CA ALA A 74 -24.71 -7.21 4.23
C ALA A 74 -25.02 -8.12 3.03
N ILE A 75 -24.05 -8.36 2.15
CA ILE A 75 -24.22 -9.28 1.01
C ILE A 75 -24.48 -10.71 1.49
N LEU A 76 -23.69 -11.21 2.44
CA LEU A 76 -23.83 -12.57 2.97
C LEU A 76 -25.18 -12.80 3.66
N SER A 77 -25.72 -11.77 4.33
CA SER A 77 -27.03 -11.83 5.01
C SER A 77 -28.20 -12.13 4.05
N PHE A 78 -28.07 -11.82 2.75
CA PHE A 78 -29.09 -12.18 1.76
C PHE A 78 -29.12 -13.68 1.47
N PHE A 79 -27.98 -14.37 1.54
CA PHE A 79 -27.91 -15.81 1.33
C PHE A 79 -28.33 -16.59 2.58
N LEU A 80 -28.00 -16.06 3.76
CA LEU A 80 -28.33 -16.66 5.06
C LEU A 80 -29.83 -16.57 5.42
N GLU A 81 -30.64 -15.83 4.66
CA GLU A 81 -32.11 -15.83 4.82
C GLU A 81 -32.73 -17.20 4.56
N SER A 82 -32.14 -17.96 3.64
CA SER A 82 -32.63 -19.30 3.37
C SER A 82 -32.36 -20.19 4.58
N GLY A 83 -33.43 -20.68 5.22
CA GLY A 83 -33.31 -21.52 6.41
C GLY A 83 -32.45 -22.78 6.18
N GLU A 84 -32.35 -23.25 4.93
CA GLU A 84 -31.48 -24.36 4.53
C GLU A 84 -29.98 -23.99 4.57
N ILE A 85 -29.59 -22.80 4.09
CA ILE A 85 -28.19 -22.36 4.19
C ILE A 85 -27.85 -22.03 5.65
N GLN A 86 -28.76 -21.41 6.39
CA GLN A 86 -28.56 -21.12 7.81
C GLN A 86 -28.33 -22.40 8.62
N SER A 87 -29.15 -23.44 8.43
CA SER A 87 -29.00 -24.70 9.15
C SER A 87 -27.69 -25.41 8.81
N GLN A 88 -27.28 -25.43 7.54
CA GLN A 88 -25.99 -25.99 7.12
C GLN A 88 -24.80 -25.28 7.78
N VAL A 89 -24.84 -23.94 7.87
CA VAL A 89 -23.78 -23.16 8.51
C VAL A 89 -23.69 -23.46 10.01
N ILE A 90 -24.84 -23.55 10.69
CA ILE A 90 -24.89 -23.89 12.13
C ILE A 90 -24.35 -25.31 12.35
N GLU A 91 -24.77 -26.29 11.55
CA GLU A 91 -24.33 -27.69 11.66
C GLU A 91 -22.82 -27.82 11.41
N LEU A 92 -22.30 -27.18 10.37
CA LEU A 92 -20.86 -27.14 10.08
C LEU A 92 -20.10 -26.54 11.25
N THR A 93 -20.59 -25.43 11.81
CA THR A 93 -19.89 -24.75 12.90
C THR A 93 -19.90 -25.58 14.18
N GLY A 94 -21.01 -26.24 14.53
CA GLY A 94 -21.05 -27.18 15.65
C GLY A 94 -20.11 -28.37 15.48
N GLY A 95 -19.89 -28.83 14.24
CA GLY A 95 -18.94 -29.89 13.92
C GLY A 95 -17.46 -29.50 14.14
N PHE A 96 -17.09 -28.24 13.89
CA PHE A 96 -15.71 -27.76 14.08
C PHE A 96 -15.47 -27.12 15.46
N LEU A 97 -16.46 -26.39 15.98
CA LEU A 97 -16.46 -25.70 17.27
C LEU A 97 -17.72 -26.11 18.07
N PRO A 98 -17.67 -27.23 18.82
CA PRO A 98 -18.79 -27.66 19.65
C PRO A 98 -19.17 -26.61 20.70
N GLY A 99 -20.47 -26.32 20.84
CA GLY A 99 -21.00 -25.34 21.80
C GLY A 99 -21.07 -23.90 21.27
N SER A 100 -20.77 -23.68 19.99
CA SER A 100 -20.86 -22.37 19.33
C SER A 100 -22.17 -22.15 18.56
N GLU A 101 -23.05 -23.14 18.50
CA GLU A 101 -24.23 -23.17 17.63
C GLU A 101 -25.20 -22.02 17.93
N LEU A 102 -25.51 -21.80 19.21
CA LEU A 102 -26.35 -20.69 19.68
C LEU A 102 -25.73 -19.33 19.35
N LEU A 103 -24.43 -19.19 19.58
CA LEU A 103 -23.72 -17.94 19.28
C LEU A 103 -23.74 -17.64 17.78
N VAL A 104 -23.56 -18.65 16.93
CA VAL A 104 -23.61 -18.48 15.48
C VAL A 104 -25.03 -18.16 15.02
N GLN A 105 -26.04 -18.84 15.57
CA GLN A 105 -27.43 -18.56 15.27
C GLN A 105 -27.80 -17.11 15.59
N ASP A 106 -27.47 -16.62 16.79
CA ASP A 106 -27.72 -15.24 17.23
C ASP A 106 -27.05 -14.22 16.30
N ASN A 107 -25.81 -14.48 15.87
CA ASN A 107 -25.09 -13.61 14.95
C ASN A 107 -25.69 -13.59 13.54
N ILE A 108 -26.16 -14.74 13.05
CA ILE A 108 -26.84 -14.81 11.74
C ILE A 108 -28.16 -14.04 11.81
N ASP A 109 -28.97 -14.26 12.85
CA ASP A 109 -30.26 -13.59 13.01
C ASP A 109 -30.08 -12.07 13.15
N ALA A 110 -29.04 -11.62 13.87
CA ALA A 110 -28.68 -10.21 13.95
C ALA A 110 -28.27 -9.63 12.58
N ALA A 111 -27.44 -10.34 11.80
CA ALA A 111 -27.01 -9.91 10.49
C ALA A 111 -28.19 -9.84 9.49
N VAL A 112 -29.08 -10.83 9.52
CA VAL A 112 -30.32 -10.87 8.74
C VAL A 112 -31.27 -9.76 9.19
N GLY A 113 -31.36 -9.45 10.49
CA GLY A 113 -32.23 -8.39 11.02
C GLY A 113 -31.87 -6.98 10.54
N VAL A 114 -30.57 -6.70 10.32
CA VAL A 114 -30.09 -5.36 9.90
C VAL A 114 -29.97 -5.19 8.37
N ARG A 115 -30.29 -6.21 7.57
CA ARG A 115 -30.06 -6.22 6.11
C ARG A 115 -30.84 -5.19 5.28
N GLY A 116 -31.85 -4.53 5.87
CA GLY A 116 -32.72 -3.56 5.19
C GLY A 116 -32.00 -2.28 4.77
N ALA A 117 -32.43 -1.12 5.25
CA ALA A 117 -31.81 0.16 4.90
C ALA A 117 -30.29 0.17 5.21
N LEU A 118 -29.89 -0.40 6.36
CA LEU A 118 -28.49 -0.46 6.77
C LEU A 118 -27.62 -1.35 5.86
N GLY A 119 -28.17 -2.43 5.31
CA GLY A 119 -27.48 -3.27 4.32
C GLY A 119 -27.17 -2.50 3.03
N LEU A 120 -28.15 -1.76 2.51
CA LEU A 120 -27.94 -0.92 1.32
C LEU A 120 -26.89 0.17 1.55
N PHE A 121 -26.95 0.89 2.69
CA PHE A 121 -25.93 1.87 3.05
C PHE A 121 -24.54 1.26 3.21
N SER A 122 -24.46 0.03 3.74
CA SER A 122 -23.19 -0.70 3.87
C SER A 122 -22.58 -1.04 2.51
N VAL A 123 -23.40 -1.48 1.55
CA VAL A 123 -22.92 -1.76 0.17
C VAL A 123 -22.46 -0.48 -0.53
N ILE A 124 -23.22 0.62 -0.41
CA ILE A 124 -22.80 1.91 -0.99
C ILE A 124 -21.50 2.40 -0.33
N GLY A 125 -21.41 2.30 1.00
CA GLY A 125 -20.21 2.64 1.75
C GLY A 125 -19.00 1.80 1.35
N MET A 126 -19.19 0.49 1.15
CA MET A 126 -18.17 -0.42 0.64
C MET A 126 -17.67 0.01 -0.74
N LEU A 127 -18.57 0.30 -1.68
CA LEU A 127 -18.20 0.72 -3.04
C LEU A 127 -17.45 2.06 -3.03
N TRP A 128 -17.91 3.01 -2.20
CA TRP A 128 -17.28 4.32 -2.06
C TRP A 128 -15.88 4.21 -1.43
N ALA A 129 -15.76 3.49 -0.32
CA ALA A 129 -14.49 3.31 0.37
C ALA A 129 -13.50 2.48 -0.46
N GLY A 130 -13.98 1.40 -1.09
CA GLY A 130 -13.20 0.61 -2.05
C GLY A 130 -12.65 1.47 -3.19
N SER A 131 -13.49 2.34 -3.76
CA SER A 131 -13.04 3.27 -4.80
C SER A 131 -11.96 4.23 -4.30
N ALA A 132 -12.02 4.67 -3.04
CA ALA A 132 -11.02 5.55 -2.45
C ALA A 132 -9.63 4.88 -2.33
N VAL A 133 -9.56 3.63 -1.85
CA VAL A 133 -8.28 2.91 -1.75
C VAL A 133 -7.69 2.58 -3.13
N PHE A 134 -8.50 2.14 -4.09
CA PHE A 134 -8.02 1.90 -5.45
C PHE A 134 -7.60 3.20 -6.14
N GLY A 135 -8.29 4.32 -5.88
CA GLY A 135 -7.89 5.64 -6.36
C GLY A 135 -6.55 6.10 -5.79
N ALA A 136 -6.32 5.90 -4.49
CA ALA A 136 -5.04 6.18 -3.85
C ALA A 136 -3.90 5.31 -4.40
N LEU A 137 -4.16 4.01 -4.57
CA LEU A 137 -3.20 3.07 -5.16
C LEU A 137 -2.86 3.46 -6.61
N ASN A 138 -3.86 3.76 -7.43
CA ASN A 138 -3.67 4.14 -8.83
C ASN A 138 -2.86 5.43 -8.96
N ARG A 139 -3.17 6.46 -8.17
CA ARG A 139 -2.34 7.68 -8.11
C ARG A 139 -0.91 7.38 -7.69
N SER A 140 -0.74 6.42 -6.77
CA SER A 140 0.58 6.07 -6.28
C SER A 140 1.45 5.36 -7.31
N ILE A 141 0.85 4.41 -8.04
CA ILE A 141 1.48 3.70 -9.14
C ILE A 141 1.78 4.65 -10.30
N ASN A 142 0.84 5.53 -10.66
CA ASN A 142 1.04 6.49 -11.75
C ASN A 142 2.20 7.42 -11.46
N ARG A 143 2.35 7.89 -10.21
CA ARG A 143 3.48 8.73 -9.83
C ARG A 143 4.80 7.99 -9.95
N ALA A 144 4.88 6.76 -9.43
CA ALA A 144 6.10 5.94 -9.49
C ALA A 144 6.53 5.58 -10.94
N TRP A 145 5.63 5.73 -11.91
CA TRP A 145 5.91 5.53 -13.34
C TRP A 145 5.96 6.84 -14.14
N ASP A 146 6.04 8.00 -13.48
CA ASP A 146 6.07 9.32 -14.12
C ASP A 146 4.90 9.57 -15.09
N ILE A 147 3.75 8.92 -14.84
CA ILE A 147 2.56 9.09 -15.67
C ILE A 147 1.87 10.39 -15.27
N GLN A 148 2.14 11.46 -16.03
CA GLN A 148 1.61 12.81 -15.80
C GLN A 148 0.11 12.99 -16.09
N THR A 149 -0.63 11.90 -16.40
CA THR A 149 -2.06 12.03 -16.72
C THR A 149 -2.93 11.43 -15.63
N ASP A 150 -3.41 12.30 -14.72
CA ASP A 150 -4.55 12.00 -13.85
C ASP A 150 -5.82 11.92 -14.69
N ARG A 151 -6.01 10.80 -15.39
CA ARG A 151 -7.23 10.56 -16.16
C ARG A 151 -8.33 10.08 -15.22
N PRO A 152 -9.51 10.73 -15.22
CA PRO A 152 -10.65 10.22 -14.49
C PRO A 152 -10.99 8.80 -14.94
N LEU A 153 -11.38 7.92 -14.01
CA LEU A 153 -11.66 6.50 -14.27
C LEU A 153 -12.69 6.26 -15.40
N TYR A 154 -13.58 7.22 -15.68
CA TYR A 154 -14.58 7.12 -16.73
C TYR A 154 -14.07 7.44 -18.16
N LYS A 155 -12.81 7.86 -18.33
CA LYS A 155 -12.25 8.33 -19.62
C LYS A 155 -11.12 7.44 -20.17
N GLY A 156 -11.16 6.14 -19.90
CA GLY A 156 -10.24 5.15 -20.47
C GLY A 156 -10.69 4.62 -21.84
N LYS A 157 -10.29 5.28 -22.93
CA LYS A 157 -10.29 4.64 -24.26
C LYS A 157 -9.02 5.02 -25.02
N PRO A 158 -8.16 4.05 -25.40
CA PRO A 158 -7.15 4.30 -26.42
C PRO A 158 -7.85 4.41 -27.78
N ARG A 159 -7.42 5.37 -28.58
CA ARG A 159 -7.57 5.29 -30.04
C ARG A 159 -6.39 4.48 -30.56
#